data_AF-A0A9Q0CEB7-F1
#
_entry.id   AF-A0A9Q0CEB7-F1
#
_cell.length_a   1.000
_cell.length_b   1.000
_cell.length_c   1.000
_cell.angle_alpha   90.00
_cell.angle_beta   90.00
_cell.angle_gamma   90.00
#
_symmetry.space_group_name_H-M   'P 1'
#
loop_
_entity.id
_entity.type
_entity.pdbx_description
1 polymer ?
#
loop_
_entity_poly.entity_id
_entity_poly.type
_entity_poly.pdbx_seq_one_letter_code
_entity_poly.pdbx_strand_id
1 'polypeptide(L)'
;MSYQHHSPVSLPLSVHFCRARSSLVRAEMAVRLVIHESVLFTSDGNGDWCLRSGADILLQRLRYSNISLTCIHQDELASKKACFIKEVLVGHKEVRDPLRECGAISVLSLNELMSIKEPSSSNENAEICFYATSVLEAFVAKLQSDKFNIIYIGSKIETTLEGIVFIDKLDELIITMSSVIKNGFSSVHPLTVGYLMKPSRELDFLKRGALPLFPCKSALIFIPISFELPLICQLERIDVILHKVTDEIVSIDPSSSFEFPKGITFSKGMSELIRFIEEHPYNCVVDPFKNIYPLLDRLQIQNILVGLQDIKSSSRLRAPHFLRVETFNDPDLGMKLAEANLKFPVLVKPQVACGVADAHNMAIVFKAEDFRELSVPLPAIIQEYVDHGASIYKVYVVGKEIFHAVRKSLPNSTYLLASSQKSSISPVTFNSLKSLPVANQDESSVNDGFGKNKQSLDMDLINAAAHWMRQRLGLTIFGFDVVIQENSGDHVIVDLNYLPTFKEVTDLHAISAFWEAIRSAYEVKKAANVVIHS
;
A
#
# COMPACT_ATOMS: atom_id res chain seq x y z
N MET A 1 -15.60 -38.96 56.91
CA MET A 1 -16.94 -38.36 56.95
C MET A 1 -16.80 -36.85 56.91
N SER A 2 -17.67 -36.20 56.12
CA SER A 2 -18.01 -34.75 56.02
C SER A 2 -16.97 -33.73 55.52
N TYR A 3 -17.20 -33.26 54.27
CA TYR A 3 -17.43 -31.88 53.75
C TYR A 3 -16.84 -30.66 54.54
N GLN A 4 -16.39 -29.51 53.99
CA GLN A 4 -16.61 -28.82 52.70
C GLN A 4 -15.64 -27.60 52.53
N HIS A 5 -15.34 -27.24 51.28
CA HIS A 5 -14.95 -25.95 50.66
C HIS A 5 -14.05 -24.91 51.36
N HIS A 6 -12.94 -24.55 50.68
CA HIS A 6 -12.58 -23.15 50.37
C HIS A 6 -11.67 -23.06 49.13
N SER A 7 -12.13 -22.33 48.11
CA SER A 7 -11.29 -21.73 47.05
C SER A 7 -11.49 -20.21 47.11
N PRO A 8 -10.43 -19.38 47.06
CA PRO A 8 -10.57 -17.97 46.77
C PRO A 8 -10.29 -17.67 45.30
N VAL A 9 -11.07 -16.69 44.83
CA VAL A 9 -11.22 -16.18 43.47
C VAL A 9 -10.02 -15.32 43.05
N SER A 10 -9.69 -15.44 41.76
CA SER A 10 -8.76 -14.66 40.97
C SER A 10 -9.05 -13.16 40.93
N LEU A 11 -8.02 -12.33 41.15
CA LEU A 11 -7.97 -10.91 40.80
C LEU A 11 -6.85 -10.70 39.76
N PRO A 12 -7.10 -10.03 38.62
CA PRO A 12 -6.06 -9.68 37.67
C PRO A 12 -5.31 -8.41 38.12
N LEU A 13 -3.99 -8.45 38.00
CA LEU A 13 -3.06 -7.35 38.27
C LEU A 13 -3.35 -6.15 37.35
N SER A 14 -3.76 -5.05 37.97
CA SER A 14 -3.89 -3.72 37.37
C SER A 14 -2.51 -3.14 37.06
N VAL A 15 -2.19 -2.96 35.78
CA VAL A 15 -1.07 -2.14 35.33
C VAL A 15 -1.50 -0.67 35.41
N HIS A 16 -0.96 0.05 36.39
CA HIS A 16 -1.11 1.50 36.51
C HIS A 16 -0.39 2.20 35.34
N PHE A 17 -1.17 2.72 34.39
CA PHE A 17 -0.68 3.72 33.44
C PHE A 17 -0.80 5.12 34.06
N CYS A 18 0.35 5.74 34.33
CA CYS A 18 0.44 7.18 34.51
C CYS A 18 -0.09 7.88 33.25
N ARG A 19 -1.27 8.50 33.36
CA ARG A 19 -1.76 9.49 32.40
C ARG A 19 -0.83 10.70 32.44
N ALA A 20 0.22 10.70 31.62
CA ALA A 20 0.75 11.95 31.10
C ALA A 20 -0.32 12.53 30.18
N ARG A 21 -1.12 13.48 30.70
CA ARG A 21 -1.96 14.35 29.89
C ARG A 21 -1.03 15.15 28.96
N SER A 22 -0.86 14.70 27.73
CA SER A 22 -0.31 15.55 26.68
C SER A 22 -1.37 16.62 26.35
N SER A 23 -1.13 17.83 26.80
CA SER A 23 -1.84 19.04 26.38
C SER A 23 -1.55 19.31 24.90
N LEU A 24 -2.31 18.69 24.01
CA LEU A 24 -2.42 19.06 22.60
C LEU A 24 -3.92 19.10 22.24
N VAL A 25 -4.62 20.07 22.82
CA VAL A 25 -5.84 20.59 22.20
C VAL A 25 -5.36 21.60 21.16
N ARG A 26 -5.37 21.23 19.89
CA ARG A 26 -5.34 22.18 18.77
C ARG A 26 -6.51 21.82 17.88
N ALA A 27 -7.43 22.78 17.72
CA ALA A 27 -8.58 22.70 16.84
C ALA A 27 -8.20 22.03 15.51
N GLU A 28 -8.84 20.91 15.17
CA GLU A 28 -8.69 20.32 13.85
C GLU A 28 -9.37 21.26 12.86
N MET A 29 -8.58 21.99 12.07
CA MET A 29 -9.12 22.86 11.02
C MET A 29 -9.86 21.98 10.00
N ALA A 30 -11.15 22.26 9.80
CA ALA A 30 -12.00 21.50 8.89
C ALA A 30 -11.76 21.93 7.43
N VAL A 31 -11.96 21.01 6.50
CA VAL A 31 -11.92 21.31 5.06
C VAL A 31 -13.25 20.94 4.44
N ARG A 32 -13.85 21.89 3.73
CA ARG A 32 -15.10 21.70 2.98
C ARG A 32 -14.86 21.94 1.51
N LEU A 33 -15.29 20.99 0.70
CA LEU A 33 -15.29 21.10 -0.76
C LEU A 33 -16.73 21.07 -1.26
N VAL A 34 -17.13 22.17 -1.89
CA VAL A 34 -18.39 22.28 -2.62
C VAL A 34 -18.09 22.12 -4.10
N ILE A 35 -18.69 21.14 -4.77
CA ILE A 35 -18.47 20.84 -6.19
C ILE A 35 -19.77 21.09 -6.95
N HIS A 36 -19.72 21.91 -7.98
CA HIS A 36 -20.83 22.04 -8.92
C HIS A 36 -20.91 20.79 -9.82
N GLU A 37 -22.13 20.31 -10.09
CA GLU A 37 -22.35 19.08 -10.86
C GLU A 37 -21.65 19.06 -12.23
N SER A 38 -21.46 20.22 -12.85
CA SER A 38 -20.80 20.36 -14.15
C SER A 38 -19.31 19.93 -14.14
N VAL A 39 -18.71 19.81 -12.96
CA VAL A 39 -17.34 19.30 -12.79
C VAL A 39 -17.32 17.77 -12.86
N LEU A 40 -18.36 17.12 -12.34
CA LEU A 40 -18.40 15.67 -12.15
C LEU A 40 -19.17 14.96 -13.27
N PHE A 41 -20.20 15.59 -13.82
CA PHE A 41 -21.16 14.95 -14.72
C PHE A 41 -21.16 15.58 -16.11
N THR A 42 -21.50 14.77 -17.11
CA THR A 42 -21.78 15.18 -18.48
C THR A 42 -23.02 14.43 -18.98
N SER A 43 -23.65 14.94 -20.03
CA SER A 43 -24.74 14.23 -20.74
C SER A 43 -24.14 13.24 -21.74
N ASP A 44 -24.70 12.04 -21.83
CA ASP A 44 -24.24 10.96 -22.72
C ASP A 44 -24.74 11.08 -24.17
N GLY A 45 -25.28 12.24 -24.56
CA GLY A 45 -25.84 12.50 -25.89
C GLY A 45 -27.27 11.97 -26.06
N ASN A 46 -27.71 11.02 -25.24
CA ASN A 46 -29.09 10.54 -25.16
C ASN A 46 -29.91 11.26 -24.07
N GLY A 47 -29.26 12.12 -23.29
CA GLY A 47 -29.87 12.87 -22.19
C GLY A 47 -29.75 12.19 -20.83
N ASP A 48 -29.07 11.04 -20.75
CA ASP A 48 -28.71 10.40 -19.48
C ASP A 48 -27.40 11.00 -18.94
N TRP A 49 -27.22 10.92 -17.62
CA TRP A 49 -26.06 11.48 -16.94
C TRP A 49 -24.97 10.43 -16.75
N CYS A 50 -23.74 10.77 -17.14
CA CYS A 50 -22.57 9.95 -16.87
C CYS A 50 -21.45 10.78 -16.22
N LEU A 51 -20.51 10.09 -15.57
CA LEU A 51 -19.35 10.74 -14.97
C LEU A 51 -18.39 11.22 -16.06
N ARG A 52 -17.83 12.41 -15.86
CA ARG A 52 -16.70 12.88 -16.66
C ARG A 52 -15.49 11.99 -16.41
N SER A 53 -14.59 11.94 -17.39
CA SER A 53 -13.33 11.20 -17.24
C SER A 53 -12.55 11.69 -16.00
N GLY A 54 -12.11 10.75 -15.17
CA GLY A 54 -11.38 11.00 -13.92
C GLY A 54 -12.25 11.40 -12.71
N ALA A 55 -13.55 11.66 -12.89
CA ALA A 55 -14.43 12.04 -11.78
C ALA A 55 -14.68 10.88 -10.80
N ASP A 56 -14.71 9.65 -11.29
CA ASP A 56 -14.78 8.43 -10.47
C ASP A 56 -13.58 8.30 -9.52
N ILE A 57 -12.36 8.50 -10.06
CA ILE A 57 -11.11 8.45 -9.28
C ILE A 57 -11.07 9.60 -8.25
N LEU A 58 -11.46 10.81 -8.64
CA LEU A 58 -11.55 11.96 -7.73
C LEU A 58 -12.51 11.67 -6.57
N LEU A 59 -13.72 11.19 -6.87
CA LEU A 59 -14.73 10.89 -5.86
C LEU A 59 -14.28 9.78 -4.91
N GLN A 60 -13.58 8.77 -5.43
CA GLN A 60 -12.97 7.72 -4.60
C GLN A 60 -11.96 8.29 -3.61
N ARG A 61 -11.07 9.20 -4.04
CA ARG A 61 -10.10 9.88 -3.15
C ARG A 61 -10.81 10.74 -2.10
N LEU A 62 -11.78 11.54 -2.53
CA LEU A 62 -12.54 12.43 -1.63
C LEU A 62 -13.32 11.64 -0.57
N ARG A 63 -13.92 10.50 -0.93
CA ARG A 63 -14.70 9.65 -0.02
C ARG A 63 -13.93 9.21 1.22
N TYR A 64 -12.63 8.99 1.11
CA TYR A 64 -11.77 8.57 2.22
C TYR A 64 -10.85 9.67 2.76
N SER A 65 -11.06 10.92 2.33
CA SER A 65 -10.20 12.04 2.69
C SER A 65 -10.59 12.76 3.99
N ASN A 66 -11.75 12.44 4.56
CA ASN A 66 -12.44 13.18 5.63
C ASN A 66 -12.81 14.64 5.30
N ILE A 67 -12.66 15.07 4.04
CA ILE A 67 -13.16 16.37 3.57
C ILE A 67 -14.69 16.32 3.53
N SER A 68 -15.35 17.37 4.06
CA SER A 68 -16.80 17.53 3.91
C SER A 68 -17.10 17.83 2.44
N LEU A 69 -17.85 16.96 1.78
CA LEU A 69 -18.14 17.05 0.35
C LEU A 69 -19.60 17.41 0.12
N THR A 70 -19.84 18.52 -0.58
CA THR A 70 -21.18 18.93 -0.99
C THR A 70 -21.24 19.02 -2.51
N CYS A 71 -22.14 18.28 -3.15
CA CYS A 71 -22.40 18.46 -4.58
C CYS A 71 -23.62 19.35 -4.78
N ILE A 72 -23.51 20.32 -5.69
CA ILE A 72 -24.60 21.23 -6.06
C ILE A 72 -25.12 20.87 -7.43
N HIS A 73 -26.44 20.84 -7.58
CA HIS A 73 -27.11 20.70 -8.87
C HIS A 73 -28.02 21.89 -9.19
N GLN A 74 -28.28 22.10 -10.49
CA GLN A 74 -29.28 23.07 -10.93
C GLN A 74 -30.71 22.51 -10.69
N ASP A 75 -31.64 23.40 -10.36
CA ASP A 75 -32.95 23.07 -9.75
C ASP A 75 -33.97 22.39 -10.69
N GLU A 76 -33.67 22.23 -11.99
CA GLU A 76 -34.71 21.93 -12.98
C GLU A 76 -35.12 20.45 -13.15
N LEU A 77 -34.55 19.49 -12.41
CA LEU A 77 -35.04 18.08 -12.43
C LEU A 77 -34.71 17.32 -11.14
N ALA A 78 -34.94 17.98 -10.00
CA ALA A 78 -34.27 17.76 -8.71
C ALA A 78 -34.31 16.34 -8.12
N SER A 79 -35.36 15.52 -8.26
CA SER A 79 -35.42 14.26 -7.49
C SER A 79 -34.58 13.12 -8.06
N LYS A 80 -34.66 12.85 -9.37
CA LYS A 80 -33.93 11.73 -9.99
C LYS A 80 -32.44 12.01 -10.08
N LYS A 81 -32.08 13.23 -10.51
CA LYS A 81 -30.67 13.64 -10.64
C LYS A 81 -29.99 13.74 -9.28
N ALA A 82 -30.64 14.32 -8.25
CA ALA A 82 -30.06 14.36 -6.91
C ALA A 82 -29.91 12.95 -6.30
N CYS A 83 -30.87 12.04 -6.52
CA CYS A 83 -30.73 10.64 -6.10
C CYS A 83 -29.54 9.98 -6.78
N PHE A 84 -29.39 10.12 -8.10
CA PHE A 84 -28.25 9.59 -8.84
C PHE A 84 -26.91 10.16 -8.34
N ILE A 85 -26.80 11.48 -8.17
CA ILE A 85 -25.60 12.12 -7.62
C ILE A 85 -25.30 11.56 -6.23
N LYS A 86 -26.31 11.45 -5.37
CA LYS A 86 -26.13 10.91 -4.01
C LYS A 86 -25.64 9.46 -4.02
N GLU A 87 -26.19 8.62 -4.90
CA GLU A 87 -25.74 7.23 -5.08
C GLU A 87 -24.28 7.17 -5.53
N VAL A 88 -23.89 8.02 -6.48
CA VAL A 88 -22.51 8.09 -6.98
C VAL A 88 -21.53 8.60 -5.91
N LEU A 89 -21.91 9.62 -5.14
CA LEU A 89 -21.07 10.17 -4.06
C LEU A 89 -20.87 9.16 -2.92
N VAL A 90 -21.96 8.53 -2.47
CA VAL A 90 -21.92 7.54 -1.38
C VAL A 90 -21.26 6.23 -1.84
N GLY A 91 -21.40 5.89 -3.11
CA GLY A 91 -20.90 4.66 -3.71
C GLY A 91 -21.88 3.50 -3.54
N HIS A 92 -22.07 2.71 -4.59
CA HIS A 92 -22.85 1.48 -4.52
C HIS A 92 -22.07 0.43 -3.72
N LYS A 93 -22.55 0.09 -2.51
CA LYS A 93 -22.12 -1.06 -1.68
C LYS A 93 -20.93 -0.89 -0.72
N GLU A 94 -20.80 0.23 0.00
CA GLU A 94 -19.92 0.25 1.18
C GLU A 94 -20.70 0.28 2.49
N VAL A 95 -20.43 -0.73 3.33
CA VAL A 95 -20.78 -0.72 4.74
C VAL A 95 -20.00 0.43 5.36
N ARG A 96 -20.69 1.48 5.83
CA ARG A 96 -20.06 2.53 6.64
C ARG A 96 -19.36 1.83 7.79
N ASP A 97 -18.03 1.98 7.90
CA ASP A 97 -17.31 1.60 9.09
C ASP A 97 -17.73 2.59 10.20
N PRO A 98 -18.48 2.15 11.22
CA PRO A 98 -18.99 3.04 12.27
C PRO A 98 -17.88 3.67 13.12
N LEU A 99 -16.62 3.22 12.97
CA LEU A 99 -15.46 3.77 13.66
C LEU A 99 -14.74 4.89 12.89
N ARG A 100 -15.15 5.20 11.66
CA ARG A 100 -14.54 6.26 10.84
C ARG A 100 -15.51 7.41 10.64
N GLU A 101 -15.16 8.57 11.16
CA GLU A 101 -15.82 9.84 10.81
C GLU A 101 -15.45 10.21 9.36
N CYS A 102 -16.20 9.68 8.39
CA CYS A 102 -16.15 10.23 7.04
C CYS A 102 -16.70 11.67 7.07
N GLY A 103 -16.08 12.57 6.31
CA GLY A 103 -16.59 13.93 6.13
C GLY A 103 -18.05 13.89 5.67
N ALA A 104 -18.84 14.88 6.10
CA ALA A 104 -20.26 14.93 5.74
C ALA A 104 -20.40 14.99 4.21
N ILE A 105 -21.15 14.04 3.63
CA ILE A 105 -21.50 14.04 2.21
C ILE A 105 -22.93 14.55 2.08
N SER A 106 -23.12 15.63 1.34
CA SER A 106 -24.43 16.21 1.06
C SER A 106 -24.62 16.51 -0.43
N VAL A 107 -25.89 16.53 -0.84
CA VAL A 107 -26.32 17.01 -2.16
C VAL A 107 -27.32 18.12 -1.87
N LEU A 108 -27.09 19.29 -2.44
CA LEU A 108 -27.91 20.48 -2.22
C LEU A 108 -28.31 21.10 -3.55
N SER A 109 -29.47 21.74 -3.59
CA SER A 109 -29.76 22.67 -4.67
C SER A 109 -28.96 23.96 -4.51
N LEU A 110 -28.86 24.74 -5.59
CA LEU A 110 -28.20 26.03 -5.51
C LEU A 110 -28.85 26.97 -4.48
N ASN A 111 -30.19 26.96 -4.40
CA ASN A 111 -30.94 27.76 -3.45
C ASN A 111 -30.66 27.36 -1.99
N GLU A 112 -30.47 26.07 -1.73
CA GLU A 112 -30.11 25.56 -0.41
C GLU A 112 -28.70 25.98 0.00
N LEU A 113 -27.73 25.98 -0.91
CA LEU A 113 -26.38 26.49 -0.62
C LEU A 113 -26.41 27.95 -0.17
N MET A 114 -27.20 28.80 -0.83
CA MET A 114 -27.32 30.23 -0.51
C MET A 114 -27.91 30.48 0.89
N SER A 115 -28.49 29.46 1.52
CA SER A 115 -29.01 29.51 2.88
C SER A 115 -28.02 29.01 3.95
N ILE A 116 -26.89 28.41 3.54
CA ILE A 116 -25.85 27.95 4.46
C ILE A 116 -25.10 29.15 5.02
N LYS A 117 -25.00 29.21 6.36
CA LYS A 117 -24.30 30.29 7.07
C LYS A 117 -22.79 30.27 6.78
N GLU A 118 -22.19 31.46 6.88
CA GLU A 118 -20.75 31.70 6.76
C GLU A 118 -19.90 30.71 7.59
N PRO A 119 -18.70 30.35 7.11
CA PRO A 119 -17.75 29.57 7.91
C PRO A 119 -17.45 30.30 9.23
N SER A 120 -17.50 29.57 10.35
CA SER A 120 -17.32 30.16 11.68
C SER A 120 -15.94 30.81 11.80
N SER A 121 -15.91 32.12 12.04
CA SER A 121 -14.68 32.90 12.25
C SER A 121 -14.17 32.86 13.69
N SER A 122 -14.83 32.10 14.58
CA SER A 122 -14.36 31.92 15.95
C SER A 122 -13.10 31.06 15.97
N ASN A 123 -12.08 31.51 16.72
CA ASN A 123 -10.76 30.88 16.85
C ASN A 123 -10.76 29.39 17.26
N GLU A 124 -11.92 28.84 17.64
CA GLU A 124 -12.04 27.46 18.11
C GLU A 124 -12.28 26.44 16.98
N ASN A 125 -12.72 26.85 15.77
CA ASN A 125 -12.94 25.97 14.61
C ASN A 125 -12.68 26.71 13.28
N ALA A 126 -11.41 26.85 12.89
CA ALA A 126 -11.07 27.34 11.55
C ALA A 126 -11.56 26.35 10.48
N GLU A 127 -12.13 26.82 9.37
CA GLU A 127 -12.58 26.00 8.25
C GLU A 127 -12.03 26.57 6.92
N ILE A 128 -11.45 25.73 6.07
CA ILE A 128 -11.06 26.08 4.70
C ILE A 128 -12.15 25.58 3.74
N CYS A 129 -12.80 26.52 3.07
CA CYS A 129 -13.86 26.24 2.10
C CYS A 129 -13.35 26.38 0.67
N PHE A 130 -13.71 25.41 -0.18
CA PHE A 130 -13.45 25.39 -1.62
C PHE A 130 -14.76 25.32 -2.39
N TYR A 131 -14.83 26.02 -3.52
CA TYR A 131 -15.89 25.86 -4.51
C TYR A 131 -15.27 25.53 -5.86
N ALA A 132 -15.54 24.33 -6.37
CA ALA A 132 -15.07 23.84 -7.66
C ALA A 132 -16.20 23.90 -8.69
N THR A 133 -15.97 24.58 -9.81
CA THR A 133 -16.96 24.72 -10.89
C THR A 133 -16.33 24.71 -12.27
N SER A 134 -17.10 24.29 -13.29
CA SER A 134 -16.76 24.52 -14.70
C SER A 134 -17.67 25.57 -15.37
N VAL A 135 -18.55 26.19 -14.58
CA VAL A 135 -19.48 27.25 -15.02
C VAL A 135 -19.39 28.41 -14.04
N LEU A 136 -19.16 29.63 -14.55
CA LEU A 136 -19.16 30.84 -13.73
C LEU A 136 -20.60 31.36 -13.62
N GLU A 137 -21.19 31.17 -12.46
CA GLU A 137 -22.54 31.63 -12.13
C GLU A 137 -22.49 32.94 -11.31
N ALA A 138 -23.58 33.71 -11.30
CA ALA A 138 -23.61 35.04 -10.68
C ALA A 138 -23.30 35.04 -9.16
N PHE A 139 -23.57 33.94 -8.45
CA PHE A 139 -23.33 33.83 -7.02
C PHE A 139 -21.88 33.52 -6.65
N VAL A 140 -20.98 33.26 -7.61
CA VAL A 140 -19.55 33.05 -7.32
C VAL A 140 -18.98 34.24 -6.56
N ALA A 141 -19.39 35.47 -6.90
CA ALA A 141 -18.99 36.69 -6.19
C ALA A 141 -19.43 36.68 -4.71
N LYS A 142 -20.61 36.11 -4.41
CA LYS A 142 -21.10 35.95 -3.04
C LYS A 142 -20.27 34.92 -2.29
N LEU A 143 -19.96 33.77 -2.90
CA LEU A 143 -19.08 32.76 -2.29
C LEU A 143 -17.68 33.31 -2.00
N GLN A 144 -17.12 34.15 -2.88
CA GLN A 144 -15.86 34.84 -2.62
C GLN A 144 -15.96 35.79 -1.41
N SER A 145 -17.07 36.53 -1.30
CA SER A 145 -17.35 37.37 -0.12
C SER A 145 -17.43 36.55 1.16
N ASP A 146 -17.92 35.31 1.04
CA ASP A 146 -18.02 34.32 2.13
C ASP A 146 -16.71 33.52 2.31
N LYS A 147 -15.60 34.01 1.73
CA LYS A 147 -14.22 33.48 1.84
C LYS A 147 -14.00 32.08 1.26
N PHE A 148 -14.79 31.66 0.28
CA PHE A 148 -14.50 30.43 -0.47
C PHE A 148 -13.32 30.63 -1.41
N ASN A 149 -12.45 29.61 -1.46
CA ASN A 149 -11.43 29.48 -2.50
C ASN A 149 -12.09 28.94 -3.77
N ILE A 150 -12.17 29.77 -4.81
CA ILE A 150 -12.84 29.40 -6.05
C ILE A 150 -11.84 28.75 -7.01
N ILE A 151 -12.17 27.53 -7.46
CA ILE A 151 -11.40 26.79 -8.45
C ILE A 151 -12.28 26.57 -9.68
N TYR A 152 -11.87 27.16 -10.80
CA TYR A 152 -12.51 26.98 -12.09
C TYR A 152 -11.80 25.89 -12.90
N ILE A 153 -12.56 24.91 -13.41
CA ILE A 153 -12.05 23.78 -14.19
C ILE A 153 -12.47 23.91 -15.65
N GLY A 154 -11.49 24.13 -16.52
CA GLY A 154 -11.67 24.26 -17.97
C GLY A 154 -10.90 25.45 -18.54
N SER A 155 -11.10 25.71 -19.83
CA SER A 155 -10.43 26.80 -20.54
C SER A 155 -10.65 28.13 -19.82
N LYS A 156 -9.57 28.90 -19.65
CA LYS A 156 -9.63 30.23 -19.03
C LYS A 156 -10.69 31.10 -19.73
N ILE A 157 -11.62 31.62 -18.94
CA ILE A 157 -12.69 32.52 -19.39
C ILE A 157 -12.33 33.95 -19.01
N GLU A 158 -12.67 34.91 -19.86
CA GLU A 158 -12.63 36.34 -19.50
C GLU A 158 -13.67 36.63 -18.42
N THR A 159 -13.21 37.07 -17.26
CA THR A 159 -14.06 37.41 -16.11
C THR A 159 -13.49 38.64 -15.41
N THR A 160 -14.38 39.44 -14.84
CA THR A 160 -14.02 40.59 -13.97
C THR A 160 -13.75 40.17 -12.53
N LEU A 161 -14.03 38.90 -12.18
CA LEU A 161 -13.80 38.37 -10.84
C LEU A 161 -12.32 38.02 -10.66
N GLU A 162 -11.67 38.69 -9.70
CA GLU A 162 -10.30 38.40 -9.29
C GLU A 162 -10.24 37.23 -8.29
N GLY A 163 -9.06 36.63 -8.11
CA GLY A 163 -8.85 35.59 -7.10
C GLY A 163 -9.41 34.20 -7.42
N ILE A 164 -9.85 33.96 -8.66
CA ILE A 164 -10.24 32.63 -9.14
C ILE A 164 -8.99 31.87 -9.59
N VAL A 165 -8.83 30.64 -9.10
CA VAL A 165 -7.77 29.73 -9.58
C VAL A 165 -8.30 28.94 -10.76
N PHE A 166 -7.63 29.04 -11.91
CA PHE A 166 -7.98 28.30 -13.12
C PHE A 166 -7.11 27.06 -13.24
N ILE A 167 -7.74 25.90 -13.47
CA ILE A 167 -7.07 24.65 -13.78
C ILE A 167 -7.67 24.04 -15.05
N ASP A 168 -6.84 23.38 -15.86
CA ASP A 168 -7.27 22.85 -17.15
C ASP A 168 -7.87 21.45 -17.02
N LYS A 169 -7.26 20.62 -16.16
CA LYS A 169 -7.67 19.22 -15.93
C LYS A 169 -8.19 18.99 -14.52
N LEU A 170 -9.11 18.04 -14.38
CA LEU A 170 -9.68 17.64 -13.10
C LEU A 170 -8.62 17.09 -12.14
N ASP A 171 -7.59 16.41 -12.66
CA ASP A 171 -6.45 15.89 -11.91
C ASP A 171 -5.72 16.96 -11.08
N GLU A 172 -5.75 18.23 -11.50
CA GLU A 172 -5.09 19.33 -10.82
C GLU A 172 -5.84 19.78 -9.55
N LEU A 173 -7.10 19.38 -9.37
CA LEU A 173 -7.96 19.89 -8.30
C LEU A 173 -7.37 19.60 -6.92
N ILE A 174 -6.98 18.33 -6.65
CA ILE A 174 -6.41 17.93 -5.36
C ILE A 174 -5.06 18.65 -5.11
N ILE A 175 -4.23 18.77 -6.14
CA ILE A 175 -2.91 19.42 -6.05
C ILE A 175 -3.09 20.92 -5.74
N THR A 176 -4.04 21.56 -6.39
CA THR A 176 -4.39 22.96 -6.18
C THR A 176 -4.93 23.20 -4.77
N MET A 177 -5.88 22.38 -4.33
CA MET A 177 -6.41 22.43 -2.95
C MET A 177 -5.29 22.24 -1.93
N SER A 178 -4.40 21.27 -2.13
CA SER A 178 -3.30 20.98 -1.20
C SER A 178 -2.39 22.17 -0.96
N SER A 179 -2.16 23.00 -1.98
CA SER A 179 -1.32 24.21 -1.86
C SER A 179 -1.97 25.26 -0.97
N VAL A 180 -3.28 25.48 -1.12
CA VAL A 180 -4.05 26.40 -0.28
C VAL A 180 -4.13 25.87 1.16
N ILE A 181 -4.40 24.57 1.32
CA ILE A 181 -4.43 23.89 2.62
C ILE A 181 -3.08 24.07 3.33
N LYS A 182 -1.96 23.73 2.67
CA LYS A 182 -0.61 23.84 3.23
C LYS A 182 -0.31 25.25 3.76
N ASN A 183 -0.71 26.28 3.03
CA ASN A 183 -0.53 27.68 3.44
C ASN A 183 -1.36 28.05 4.68
N GLY A 184 -2.57 27.49 4.82
CA GLY A 184 -3.43 27.68 5.98
C GLY A 184 -2.87 27.07 7.28
N PHE A 185 -2.00 26.06 7.20
CA PHE A 185 -1.38 25.39 8.35
C PHE A 185 0.03 25.92 8.69
N SER A 186 0.22 27.25 8.65
CA SER A 186 1.54 27.90 8.74
C SER A 186 2.30 27.60 10.05
N SER A 187 1.61 27.19 11.12
CA SER A 187 2.24 26.89 12.42
C SER A 187 2.86 25.49 12.54
N VAL A 188 2.55 24.57 11.62
CA VAL A 188 3.00 23.16 11.66
C VAL A 188 3.86 22.79 10.45
N HIS A 189 3.88 23.60 9.38
CA HIS A 189 4.60 23.33 8.12
C HIS A 189 4.43 21.88 7.64
N PRO A 190 3.21 21.49 7.23
CA PRO A 190 2.93 20.11 6.86
C PRO A 190 3.75 19.68 5.64
N LEU A 191 4.16 18.42 5.65
CA LEU A 191 4.95 17.82 4.57
C LEU A 191 4.02 17.31 3.47
N THR A 192 4.27 17.71 2.23
CA THR A 192 3.54 17.19 1.06
C THR A 192 4.21 15.93 0.55
N VAL A 193 3.49 14.82 0.59
CA VAL A 193 3.91 13.52 0.05
C VAL A 193 3.19 13.28 -1.27
N GLY A 194 3.92 13.39 -2.37
CA GLY A 194 3.46 12.93 -3.67
C GLY A 194 3.50 11.41 -3.73
N TYR A 195 2.44 10.76 -4.18
CA TYR A 195 2.41 9.30 -4.25
C TYR A 195 2.09 8.75 -5.64
N LEU A 196 2.69 7.59 -5.96
CA LEU A 196 2.46 6.84 -7.19
C LEU A 196 2.33 5.33 -6.92
N MET A 197 1.18 4.74 -7.24
CA MET A 197 0.91 3.30 -7.09
C MET A 197 -0.31 2.89 -7.92
N LYS A 198 -0.49 1.59 -8.17
CA LYS A 198 -1.67 1.05 -8.86
C LYS A 198 -2.98 1.37 -8.11
N PRO A 199 -4.11 1.56 -8.83
CA PRO A 199 -5.39 1.94 -8.24
C PRO A 199 -5.90 1.02 -7.12
N SER A 200 -5.67 -0.30 -7.22
CA SER A 200 -6.08 -1.25 -6.18
C SER A 200 -5.34 -1.04 -4.87
N ARG A 201 -4.04 -0.73 -4.93
CA ARG A 201 -3.21 -0.43 -3.76
C ARG A 201 -3.54 0.93 -3.18
N GLU A 202 -3.75 1.93 -4.04
CA GLU A 202 -4.21 3.25 -3.61
C GLU A 202 -5.51 3.12 -2.82
N LEU A 203 -6.48 2.35 -3.33
CA LEU A 203 -7.75 2.12 -2.66
C LEU A 203 -7.60 1.45 -1.30
N ASP A 204 -6.73 0.44 -1.18
CA ASP A 204 -6.42 -0.21 0.10
C ASP A 204 -5.88 0.81 1.13
N PHE A 205 -4.98 1.70 0.73
CA PHE A 205 -4.44 2.73 1.60
C PHE A 205 -5.47 3.82 1.95
N LEU A 206 -6.27 4.26 0.98
CA LEU A 206 -7.36 5.22 1.19
C LEU A 206 -8.39 4.69 2.18
N LYS A 207 -8.89 3.45 1.98
CA LYS A 207 -9.82 2.78 2.89
C LYS A 207 -9.31 2.69 4.31
N ARG A 208 -7.98 2.68 4.48
CA ARG A 208 -7.29 2.62 5.77
C ARG A 208 -6.94 4.00 6.33
N GLY A 209 -7.25 5.08 5.62
CA GLY A 209 -6.97 6.46 6.05
C GLY A 209 -5.49 6.82 6.00
N ALA A 210 -4.69 6.09 5.22
CA ALA A 210 -3.24 6.26 5.18
C ALA A 210 -2.78 7.47 4.36
N LEU A 211 -3.65 7.99 3.49
CA LEU A 211 -3.34 9.06 2.53
C LEU A 211 -4.23 10.29 2.77
N PRO A 212 -4.11 10.99 3.92
CA PRO A 212 -4.92 12.17 4.21
C PRO A 212 -4.62 13.32 3.22
N LEU A 213 -5.67 13.97 2.70
CA LEU A 213 -5.55 15.11 1.77
C LEU A 213 -5.31 16.46 2.48
N PHE A 214 -5.38 16.49 3.82
CA PHE A 214 -5.08 17.66 4.64
C PHE A 214 -4.41 17.20 5.95
N PRO A 215 -3.62 18.07 6.59
CA PRO A 215 -2.79 17.68 7.71
C PRO A 215 -3.64 17.50 8.97
N CYS A 216 -3.99 16.25 9.27
CA CYS A 216 -4.54 15.84 10.56
C CYS A 216 -3.38 15.60 11.56
N LYS A 217 -3.55 14.64 12.48
CA LYS A 217 -2.54 14.21 13.47
C LYS A 217 -1.16 13.86 12.88
N SER A 218 -1.09 13.54 11.59
CA SER A 218 0.14 13.17 10.88
C SER A 218 1.01 14.35 10.48
N ALA A 219 0.45 15.56 10.37
CA ALA A 219 1.07 16.71 9.70
C ALA A 219 1.67 16.38 8.31
N LEU A 220 1.08 15.39 7.62
CA LEU A 220 1.39 15.00 6.25
C LEU A 220 0.17 15.29 5.37
N ILE A 221 0.41 15.70 4.13
CA ILE A 221 -0.59 15.87 3.08
C ILE A 221 -0.20 14.96 1.93
N PHE A 222 -1.05 14.00 1.57
CA PHE A 222 -0.79 13.10 0.45
C PHE A 222 -1.48 13.61 -0.80
N ILE A 223 -0.74 13.72 -1.90
CA ILE A 223 -1.29 14.08 -3.21
C ILE A 223 -0.90 13.04 -4.26
N PRO A 224 -1.82 12.63 -5.13
CA PRO A 224 -1.50 11.72 -6.22
C PRO A 224 -0.61 12.45 -7.24
N ILE A 225 0.43 11.78 -7.73
CA ILE A 225 1.19 12.23 -8.89
C ILE A 225 0.48 11.67 -10.14
N SER A 226 0.11 12.55 -11.06
CA SER A 226 -0.53 12.16 -12.32
C SER A 226 0.44 12.32 -13.49
N PHE A 227 0.59 11.28 -14.30
CA PHE A 227 1.36 11.36 -15.55
C PHE A 227 0.64 12.12 -16.67
N GLU A 228 -0.63 12.47 -16.46
CA GLU A 228 -1.40 13.34 -17.36
C GLU A 228 -1.04 14.83 -17.20
N LEU A 229 -0.26 15.16 -16.17
CA LEU A 229 0.17 16.52 -15.85
C LEU A 229 1.70 16.63 -15.96
N PRO A 230 2.24 17.81 -16.31
CA PRO A 230 3.69 18.03 -16.30
C PRO A 230 4.30 17.73 -14.93
N LEU A 231 5.33 16.89 -14.88
CA LEU A 231 5.97 16.48 -13.62
C LEU A 231 6.54 17.68 -12.85
N ILE A 232 7.19 18.63 -13.53
CA ILE A 232 7.81 19.80 -12.90
C ILE A 232 6.82 20.58 -12.02
N CYS A 233 5.62 20.87 -12.54
CA CYS A 233 4.60 21.65 -11.84
C CYS A 233 4.07 20.96 -10.57
N GLN A 234 4.07 19.63 -10.58
CA GLN A 234 3.61 18.81 -9.44
C GLN A 234 4.73 18.65 -8.42
N LEU A 235 5.93 18.29 -8.87
CA LEU A 235 7.06 17.94 -8.02
C LEU A 235 7.64 19.14 -7.28
N GLU A 236 7.53 20.36 -7.81
CA GLU A 236 7.86 21.60 -7.08
C GLU A 236 7.04 21.80 -5.79
N ARG A 237 5.86 21.16 -5.71
CA ARG A 237 4.96 21.25 -4.54
C ARG A 237 5.08 20.06 -3.60
N ILE A 238 5.92 19.07 -3.96
CA ILE A 238 6.08 17.80 -3.27
C ILE A 238 7.42 17.81 -2.53
N ASP A 239 7.36 17.53 -1.23
CA ASP A 239 8.56 17.40 -0.41
C ASP A 239 9.12 15.97 -0.45
N VAL A 240 8.24 14.97 -0.55
CA VAL A 240 8.59 13.53 -0.59
C VAL A 240 7.81 12.79 -1.66
N ILE A 241 8.48 11.95 -2.43
CA ILE A 241 7.88 11.08 -3.42
C ILE A 241 7.83 9.66 -2.86
N LEU A 242 6.64 9.20 -2.48
CA LEU A 242 6.36 7.82 -2.14
C LEU A 242 5.94 7.06 -3.40
N HIS A 243 6.49 5.87 -3.64
CA HIS A 243 6.08 5.14 -4.84
C HIS A 243 6.15 3.63 -4.69
N LYS A 244 5.34 2.95 -5.51
CA LYS A 244 5.47 1.52 -5.81
C LYS A 244 5.93 1.36 -7.25
N VAL A 245 7.20 1.63 -7.54
CA VAL A 245 7.75 1.58 -8.92
C VAL A 245 7.51 0.24 -9.61
N THR A 246 7.45 -0.85 -8.83
CA THR A 246 7.19 -2.20 -9.35
C THR A 246 5.80 -2.34 -9.98
N ASP A 247 4.87 -1.45 -9.67
CA ASP A 247 3.55 -1.41 -10.31
C ASP A 247 3.63 -0.93 -11.76
N GLU A 248 4.60 -0.08 -12.08
CA GLU A 248 4.77 0.56 -13.38
C GLU A 248 5.72 -0.22 -14.30
N ILE A 249 6.08 -1.45 -13.93
CA ILE A 249 6.87 -2.35 -14.77
C ILE A 249 5.97 -2.91 -15.88
N VAL A 250 6.38 -2.73 -17.13
CA VAL A 250 5.73 -3.27 -18.32
C VAL A 250 6.32 -4.64 -18.67
N SER A 251 7.64 -4.75 -18.67
CA SER A 251 8.35 -5.99 -18.92
C SER A 251 9.72 -6.02 -18.24
N ILE A 252 10.23 -7.23 -18.00
CA ILE A 252 11.58 -7.47 -17.49
C ILE A 252 12.24 -8.48 -18.44
N ASP A 253 13.44 -8.16 -18.90
CA ASP A 253 14.31 -9.09 -19.62
C ASP A 253 15.20 -9.84 -18.61
N PRO A 254 14.89 -11.11 -18.31
CA PRO A 254 15.64 -11.87 -17.32
C PRO A 254 17.03 -12.31 -17.79
N SER A 255 17.35 -12.15 -19.08
CA SER A 255 18.65 -12.50 -19.66
C SER A 255 19.67 -11.36 -19.59
N SER A 256 19.21 -10.15 -19.30
CA SER A 256 20.06 -8.98 -19.15
C SER A 256 20.71 -8.92 -17.76
N SER A 257 21.94 -8.39 -17.69
CA SER A 257 22.62 -8.17 -16.41
C SER A 257 21.80 -7.22 -15.56
N PHE A 258 21.47 -7.64 -14.34
CA PHE A 258 20.64 -6.85 -13.45
C PHE A 258 21.44 -5.65 -12.87
N GLU A 259 21.55 -4.55 -13.61
CA GLU A 259 21.93 -3.22 -13.12
C GLU A 259 20.77 -2.25 -13.36
N PHE A 260 20.23 -1.59 -12.34
CA PHE A 260 19.16 -0.60 -12.55
C PHE A 260 19.60 0.52 -13.51
N PRO A 261 18.79 0.94 -14.50
CA PRO A 261 17.47 0.40 -14.89
C PRO A 261 17.53 -0.66 -16.03
N LYS A 262 18.72 -1.14 -16.42
CA LYS A 262 18.89 -2.14 -17.50
C LYS A 262 18.04 -3.38 -17.24
N GLY A 263 17.45 -3.89 -18.32
CA GLY A 263 16.59 -5.06 -18.27
C GLY A 263 15.16 -4.81 -17.84
N ILE A 264 14.79 -3.59 -17.46
CA ILE A 264 13.42 -3.26 -17.06
C ILE A 264 12.85 -2.20 -17.99
N THR A 265 11.68 -2.50 -18.54
CA THR A 265 10.87 -1.51 -19.25
C THR A 265 9.78 -1.02 -18.30
N PHE A 266 9.80 0.27 -17.97
CA PHE A 266 8.74 0.92 -17.21
C PHE A 266 7.71 1.57 -18.14
N SER A 267 6.57 1.97 -17.58
CA SER A 267 5.62 2.84 -18.27
C SER A 267 6.30 4.14 -18.69
N LYS A 268 5.72 4.82 -19.70
CA LYS A 268 6.25 6.10 -20.20
C LYS A 268 6.40 7.12 -19.08
N GLY A 269 5.36 7.32 -18.29
CA GLY A 269 5.36 8.28 -17.19
C GLY A 269 6.36 7.94 -16.08
N MET A 270 6.50 6.65 -15.73
CA MET A 270 7.48 6.23 -14.73
C MET A 270 8.92 6.41 -15.24
N SER A 271 9.17 6.16 -16.53
CA SER A 271 10.48 6.41 -17.15
C SER A 271 10.84 7.89 -17.13
N GLU A 272 9.88 8.77 -17.41
CA GLU A 272 10.05 10.22 -17.31
C GLU A 272 10.33 10.68 -15.88
N LEU A 273 9.63 10.10 -14.89
CA LEU A 273 9.87 10.37 -13.47
C LEU A 273 11.26 9.92 -13.03
N ILE A 274 11.71 8.71 -13.41
CA ILE A 274 13.06 8.22 -13.10
C ILE A 274 14.11 9.20 -13.64
N ARG A 275 14.00 9.57 -14.93
CA ARG A 275 14.92 10.54 -15.55
C ARG A 275 14.92 11.89 -14.84
N PHE A 276 13.73 12.41 -14.51
CA PHE A 276 13.60 13.67 -13.79
C PHE A 276 14.33 13.63 -12.44
N ILE A 277 14.17 12.55 -11.66
CA ILE A 277 14.81 12.40 -10.36
C ILE A 277 16.32 12.22 -10.46
N GLU A 278 16.81 11.54 -11.50
CA GLU A 278 18.25 11.44 -11.78
C GLU A 278 18.86 12.83 -12.07
N GLU A 279 18.13 13.69 -12.78
CA GLU A 279 18.52 15.08 -13.04
C GLU A 279 18.39 15.99 -11.80
N HIS A 280 17.57 15.60 -10.81
CA HIS A 280 17.28 16.38 -9.60
C HIS A 280 17.50 15.54 -8.32
N PRO A 281 18.76 15.22 -7.95
CA PRO A 281 19.08 14.27 -6.87
C PRO A 281 18.71 14.76 -5.45
N TYR A 282 18.30 16.02 -5.31
CA TYR A 282 17.86 16.60 -4.04
C TYR A 282 16.44 16.17 -3.65
N ASN A 283 15.61 15.74 -4.60
CA ASN A 283 14.28 15.22 -4.31
C ASN A 283 14.36 14.01 -3.36
N CYS A 284 13.47 13.99 -2.37
CA CYS A 284 13.37 12.88 -1.44
C CYS A 284 12.47 11.78 -2.03
N VAL A 285 13.04 10.64 -2.38
CA VAL A 285 12.30 9.48 -2.90
C VAL A 285 12.31 8.35 -1.87
N VAL A 286 11.12 7.89 -1.50
CA VAL A 286 10.91 6.82 -0.53
C VAL A 286 10.30 5.61 -1.25
N ASP A 287 11.05 4.52 -1.44
CA ASP A 287 12.50 4.34 -1.26
C ASP A 287 13.27 4.54 -2.58
N PRO A 288 14.57 4.86 -2.58
CA PRO A 288 15.32 5.06 -3.83
C PRO A 288 15.16 3.91 -4.82
N PHE A 289 14.88 4.21 -6.10
CA PHE A 289 14.58 3.20 -7.12
C PHE A 289 15.60 2.05 -7.19
N LYS A 290 16.89 2.39 -7.11
CA LYS A 290 18.00 1.44 -7.11
C LYS A 290 17.97 0.44 -5.95
N ASN A 291 17.41 0.82 -4.80
CA ASN A 291 17.34 -0.03 -3.60
C ASN A 291 16.22 -1.07 -3.68
N ILE A 292 15.22 -0.82 -4.54
CA ILE A 292 14.09 -1.73 -4.77
C ILE A 292 14.49 -2.85 -5.73
N TYR A 293 15.44 -2.56 -6.62
CA TYR A 293 15.82 -3.44 -7.72
C TYR A 293 16.22 -4.87 -7.30
N PRO A 294 16.96 -5.10 -6.19
CA PRO A 294 17.25 -6.45 -5.74
C PRO A 294 16.02 -7.29 -5.39
N LEU A 295 14.88 -6.67 -5.11
CA LEU A 295 13.62 -7.35 -4.79
C LEU A 295 12.83 -7.73 -6.07
N LEU A 296 13.35 -7.42 -7.26
CA LEU A 296 12.75 -7.83 -8.53
C LEU A 296 13.32 -9.16 -9.05
N ASP A 297 14.43 -9.63 -8.47
CA ASP A 297 15.12 -10.86 -8.85
C ASP A 297 15.22 -11.80 -7.64
N ARG A 298 14.59 -12.97 -7.73
CA ARG A 298 14.62 -13.99 -6.68
C ARG A 298 16.02 -14.53 -6.42
N LEU A 299 16.91 -14.59 -7.40
CA LEU A 299 18.31 -14.92 -7.17
C LEU A 299 18.98 -13.90 -6.25
N GLN A 300 18.77 -12.61 -6.52
CA GLN A 300 19.32 -11.55 -5.67
C GLN A 300 18.73 -11.58 -4.27
N ILE A 301 17.41 -11.79 -4.15
CA ILE A 301 16.76 -11.99 -2.86
C ILE A 301 17.42 -13.15 -2.11
N GLN A 302 17.59 -14.32 -2.73
CA GLN A 302 18.22 -15.47 -2.08
C GLN A 302 19.67 -15.18 -1.66
N ASN A 303 20.46 -14.52 -2.51
CA ASN A 303 21.82 -14.11 -2.18
C ASN A 303 21.87 -13.13 -1.00
N ILE A 304 20.88 -12.23 -0.87
CA ILE A 304 20.74 -11.37 0.31
C ILE A 304 20.40 -12.21 1.54
N LEU A 305 19.42 -13.12 1.44
CA LEU A 305 18.96 -13.93 2.56
C LEU A 305 20.03 -14.91 3.08
N VAL A 306 20.98 -15.36 2.25
CA VAL A 306 22.12 -16.16 2.70
C VAL A 306 22.95 -15.41 3.77
N GLY A 307 23.02 -14.07 3.70
CA GLY A 307 23.70 -13.26 4.71
C GLY A 307 23.04 -13.26 6.10
N LEU A 308 21.81 -13.77 6.24
CA LEU A 308 21.13 -13.87 7.54
C LEU A 308 21.83 -14.81 8.52
N GLN A 309 22.67 -15.73 8.02
CA GLN A 309 23.45 -16.65 8.85
C GLN A 309 24.42 -15.93 9.82
N ASP A 310 24.72 -14.65 9.57
CA ASP A 310 25.58 -13.84 10.42
C ASP A 310 24.88 -13.39 11.72
N ILE A 311 23.54 -13.52 11.79
CA ILE A 311 22.74 -13.17 12.96
C ILE A 311 22.81 -14.31 13.99
N LYS A 312 23.53 -14.07 15.09
CA LYS A 312 23.66 -15.03 16.19
C LYS A 312 22.45 -14.96 17.12
N SER A 313 21.77 -16.10 17.33
CA SER A 313 20.66 -16.26 18.28
C SER A 313 20.56 -17.72 18.76
N SER A 314 19.73 -17.97 19.77
CA SER A 314 19.37 -19.31 20.24
C SER A 314 18.56 -20.10 19.20
N SER A 315 17.73 -19.39 18.42
CA SER A 315 16.95 -19.95 17.32
C SER A 315 17.66 -19.67 15.99
N ARG A 316 17.58 -20.60 15.04
CA ARG A 316 18.25 -20.46 13.73
C ARG A 316 17.35 -19.73 12.73
N LEU A 317 17.88 -18.66 12.12
CA LEU A 317 17.29 -17.99 10.95
C LEU A 317 18.11 -18.33 9.71
N ARG A 318 17.46 -18.65 8.60
CA ARG A 318 18.16 -18.96 7.34
C ARG A 318 17.35 -18.65 6.09
N ALA A 319 18.06 -18.58 4.97
CA ALA A 319 17.47 -18.76 3.66
C ALA A 319 17.08 -20.23 3.42
N PRO A 320 16.06 -20.51 2.59
CA PRO A 320 15.86 -21.84 2.03
C PRO A 320 17.03 -22.19 1.12
N HIS A 321 17.35 -23.48 0.99
CA HIS A 321 18.27 -23.91 -0.06
C HIS A 321 17.68 -23.58 -1.44
N PHE A 322 18.52 -23.23 -2.40
CA PHE A 322 18.05 -22.84 -3.72
C PHE A 322 19.08 -23.15 -4.81
N LEU A 323 18.59 -23.29 -6.05
CA LEU A 323 19.36 -23.48 -7.26
C LEU A 323 18.73 -22.67 -8.38
N ARG A 324 19.55 -21.90 -9.09
CA ARG A 324 19.12 -21.22 -10.32
C ARG A 324 19.29 -22.13 -11.53
N VAL A 325 18.30 -22.14 -12.42
CA VAL A 325 18.32 -22.91 -13.66
C VAL A 325 17.93 -22.04 -14.86
N GLU A 326 18.66 -22.22 -15.97
CA GLU A 326 18.33 -21.61 -17.27
C GLU A 326 17.38 -22.48 -18.09
N THR A 327 17.34 -23.78 -17.80
CA THR A 327 16.52 -24.77 -18.49
C THR A 327 16.18 -25.92 -17.55
N PHE A 328 15.00 -26.51 -17.74
CA PHE A 328 14.58 -27.72 -17.03
C PHE A 328 15.12 -29.01 -17.67
N ASN A 329 15.68 -28.93 -18.87
CA ASN A 329 16.20 -30.08 -19.63
C ASN A 329 17.71 -30.29 -19.44
N ASP A 330 18.27 -29.78 -18.35
CA ASP A 330 19.68 -29.94 -18.01
C ASP A 330 19.96 -31.41 -17.60
N PRO A 331 20.82 -32.16 -18.32
CA PRO A 331 21.15 -33.55 -17.98
C PRO A 331 21.74 -33.70 -16.57
N ASP A 332 22.42 -32.67 -16.07
CA ASP A 332 23.10 -32.68 -14.79
C ASP A 332 22.21 -32.14 -13.65
N LEU A 333 20.93 -31.82 -13.93
CA LEU A 333 20.02 -31.22 -12.96
C LEU A 333 19.96 -32.01 -11.65
N GLY A 334 19.87 -33.34 -11.72
CA GLY A 334 19.83 -34.20 -10.54
C GLY A 334 21.06 -34.06 -9.63
N MET A 335 22.26 -33.95 -10.24
CA MET A 335 23.51 -33.73 -9.51
C MET A 335 23.54 -32.33 -8.88
N LYS A 336 23.17 -31.30 -9.65
CA LYS A 336 23.11 -29.90 -9.18
C LYS A 336 22.12 -29.72 -8.03
N LEU A 337 20.98 -30.42 -8.06
CA LEU A 337 20.02 -30.42 -6.96
C LEU A 337 20.64 -31.01 -5.68
N ALA A 338 21.35 -32.13 -5.79
CA ALA A 338 22.02 -32.76 -4.66
C ALA A 338 23.14 -31.86 -4.08
N GLU A 339 23.96 -31.25 -4.93
CA GLU A 339 24.99 -30.28 -4.53
C GLU A 339 24.41 -29.05 -3.83
N ALA A 340 23.25 -28.57 -4.29
CA ALA A 340 22.50 -27.48 -3.66
C ALA A 340 21.74 -27.91 -2.39
N ASN A 341 21.85 -29.17 -1.94
CA ASN A 341 21.11 -29.74 -0.82
C ASN A 341 19.57 -29.62 -0.95
N LEU A 342 19.07 -29.71 -2.18
CA LEU A 342 17.65 -29.70 -2.49
C LEU A 342 17.09 -31.13 -2.48
N LYS A 343 16.02 -31.34 -1.73
CA LYS A 343 15.31 -32.63 -1.62
C LYS A 343 13.88 -32.43 -2.07
N PHE A 344 13.30 -33.46 -2.69
CA PHE A 344 11.90 -33.42 -3.11
C PHE A 344 10.94 -33.52 -1.91
N PRO A 345 9.77 -32.85 -1.98
CA PRO A 345 9.36 -31.97 -3.08
C PRO A 345 10.16 -30.65 -3.09
N VAL A 346 10.24 -30.01 -4.25
CA VAL A 346 10.86 -28.68 -4.41
C VAL A 346 9.86 -27.68 -4.96
N LEU A 347 10.04 -26.42 -4.60
CA LEU A 347 9.22 -25.30 -5.08
C LEU A 347 9.96 -24.58 -6.21
N VAL A 348 9.37 -24.52 -7.40
CA VAL A 348 9.92 -23.83 -8.57
C VAL A 348 9.23 -22.48 -8.72
N LYS A 349 10.02 -21.42 -8.76
CA LYS A 349 9.57 -20.03 -8.93
C LYS A 349 10.29 -19.40 -10.13
N PRO A 350 9.66 -18.54 -10.93
CA PRO A 350 10.37 -17.72 -11.91
C PRO A 350 11.49 -16.91 -11.25
N GLN A 351 12.58 -16.61 -11.95
CA GLN A 351 13.62 -15.73 -11.37
C GLN A 351 13.06 -14.32 -11.15
N VAL A 352 12.23 -13.83 -12.06
CA VAL A 352 11.53 -12.55 -11.88
C VAL A 352 10.55 -12.64 -10.70
N ALA A 353 10.75 -11.79 -9.69
CA ALA A 353 10.04 -11.85 -8.42
C ALA A 353 8.70 -11.08 -8.42
N CYS A 354 8.61 -9.99 -9.18
CA CYS A 354 7.46 -9.07 -9.17
C CYS A 354 7.37 -8.27 -10.48
N GLY A 355 6.26 -7.56 -10.67
CA GLY A 355 6.07 -6.57 -11.74
C GLY A 355 5.38 -7.11 -12.99
N VAL A 356 5.46 -8.41 -13.26
CA VAL A 356 4.86 -9.05 -14.45
C VAL A 356 3.92 -10.19 -14.05
N ALA A 357 2.89 -10.46 -14.87
CA ALA A 357 1.83 -11.42 -14.55
C ALA A 357 2.36 -12.83 -14.25
N ASP A 358 3.39 -13.27 -14.97
CA ASP A 358 3.93 -14.63 -14.88
C ASP A 358 4.91 -14.82 -13.71
N ALA A 359 5.32 -13.74 -13.02
CA ALA A 359 6.23 -13.81 -11.87
C ALA A 359 5.68 -14.65 -10.70
N HIS A 360 4.37 -14.93 -10.71
CA HIS A 360 3.66 -15.65 -9.66
C HIS A 360 3.25 -17.08 -10.05
N ASN A 361 3.57 -17.53 -11.27
CA ASN A 361 3.30 -18.89 -11.72
C ASN A 361 4.37 -19.83 -11.15
N MET A 362 3.99 -20.65 -10.17
CA MET A 362 4.90 -21.53 -9.43
C MET A 362 4.50 -22.98 -9.60
N ALA A 363 5.41 -23.89 -9.29
CA ALA A 363 5.13 -25.32 -9.29
C ALA A 363 5.76 -26.03 -8.08
N ILE A 364 5.08 -27.03 -7.55
CA ILE A 364 5.66 -28.00 -6.60
C ILE A 364 5.97 -29.27 -7.38
N VAL A 365 7.23 -29.70 -7.34
CA VAL A 365 7.75 -30.84 -8.09
C VAL A 365 8.12 -31.94 -7.12
N PHE A 366 7.70 -33.18 -7.39
CA PHE A 366 7.88 -34.31 -6.46
C PHE A 366 8.97 -35.31 -6.87
N LYS A 367 9.41 -35.26 -8.13
CA LYS A 367 10.45 -36.14 -8.69
C LYS A 367 11.16 -35.46 -9.87
N ALA A 368 12.31 -35.98 -10.28
CA ALA A 368 13.16 -35.31 -11.27
C ALA A 368 12.56 -35.30 -12.69
N GLU A 369 11.78 -36.32 -13.04
CA GLU A 369 11.22 -36.46 -14.39
C GLU A 369 10.20 -35.37 -14.72
N ASP A 370 9.54 -34.86 -13.68
CA ASP A 370 8.45 -33.88 -13.74
C ASP A 370 8.90 -32.48 -14.19
N PHE A 371 10.20 -32.17 -14.13
CA PHE A 371 10.73 -30.88 -14.57
C PHE A 371 10.48 -30.61 -16.07
N ARG A 372 10.46 -31.66 -16.89
CA ARG A 372 10.37 -31.57 -18.35
C ARG A 372 9.02 -31.02 -18.84
N GLU A 373 7.98 -31.11 -18.01
CA GLU A 373 6.61 -30.70 -18.35
C GLU A 373 6.21 -29.37 -17.71
N LEU A 374 7.14 -28.67 -17.03
CA LEU A 374 6.84 -27.43 -16.34
C LEU A 374 6.68 -26.25 -17.30
N SER A 375 5.62 -25.48 -17.09
CA SER A 375 5.36 -24.20 -17.76
C SER A 375 5.84 -22.98 -16.97
N VAL A 376 6.57 -23.18 -15.87
CA VAL A 376 7.13 -22.08 -15.07
C VAL A 376 8.14 -21.30 -15.93
N PRO A 377 8.01 -19.98 -16.06
CA PRO A 377 8.95 -19.16 -16.83
C PRO A 377 10.41 -19.37 -16.43
N LEU A 378 11.28 -19.47 -17.44
CA LEU A 378 12.73 -19.54 -17.30
C LEU A 378 13.37 -18.15 -17.54
N PRO A 379 14.51 -17.84 -16.90
CA PRO A 379 15.20 -18.64 -15.88
C PRO A 379 14.38 -18.76 -14.59
N ALA A 380 14.61 -19.83 -13.83
CA ALA A 380 13.85 -20.16 -12.63
C ALA A 380 14.75 -20.42 -11.42
N ILE A 381 14.17 -20.27 -10.23
CA ILE A 381 14.74 -20.66 -8.94
C ILE A 381 14.01 -21.91 -8.45
N ILE A 382 14.74 -23.01 -8.33
CA ILE A 382 14.30 -24.20 -7.61
C ILE A 382 14.67 -23.98 -6.15
N GLN A 383 13.69 -24.00 -5.27
CA GLN A 383 13.81 -23.69 -3.85
C GLN A 383 13.39 -24.90 -3.00
N GLU A 384 14.02 -25.06 -1.84
CA GLU A 384 13.59 -26.00 -0.81
C GLU A 384 12.10 -25.80 -0.48
N TYR A 385 11.34 -26.89 -0.53
CA TYR A 385 10.02 -26.94 0.06
C TYR A 385 10.16 -27.25 1.56
N VAL A 386 9.84 -26.28 2.40
CA VAL A 386 9.94 -26.41 3.85
C VAL A 386 8.59 -26.88 4.38
N ASP A 387 8.53 -27.98 5.14
CA ASP A 387 7.32 -28.35 5.87
C ASP A 387 7.14 -27.45 7.09
N HIS A 388 5.96 -26.84 7.23
CA HIS A 388 5.74 -25.69 8.13
C HIS A 388 4.31 -25.60 8.71
N GLY A 389 3.62 -26.74 8.82
CA GLY A 389 2.31 -26.82 9.46
C GLY A 389 1.24 -25.93 8.80
N ALA A 390 1.35 -25.70 7.50
CA ALA A 390 0.44 -24.85 6.72
C ALA A 390 0.25 -23.42 7.26
N SER A 391 1.25 -22.87 7.96
CA SER A 391 1.20 -21.54 8.57
C SER A 391 2.38 -20.67 8.14
N ILE A 392 2.10 -19.48 7.60
CA ILE A 392 3.11 -18.51 7.19
C ILE A 392 2.95 -17.22 7.98
N TYR A 393 4.06 -16.68 8.46
CA TYR A 393 4.13 -15.41 9.17
C TYR A 393 4.52 -14.32 8.19
N LYS A 394 3.61 -13.38 7.92
CA LYS A 394 3.90 -12.17 7.14
C LYS A 394 4.45 -11.11 8.07
N VAL A 395 5.72 -10.78 7.93
CA VAL A 395 6.37 -9.72 8.71
C VAL A 395 6.40 -8.44 7.89
N TYR A 396 6.04 -7.32 8.50
CA TYR A 396 5.99 -6.00 7.90
C TYR A 396 6.95 -5.07 8.65
N VAL A 397 7.94 -4.55 7.94
CA VAL A 397 8.89 -3.56 8.44
C VAL A 397 8.45 -2.19 7.93
N VAL A 398 8.06 -1.32 8.87
CA VAL A 398 7.55 0.03 8.57
C VAL A 398 8.37 1.03 9.38
N GLY A 399 9.45 1.54 8.76
CA GLY A 399 10.41 2.37 9.46
C GLY A 399 11.16 1.60 10.54
N LYS A 400 10.87 1.92 11.81
CA LYS A 400 11.42 1.21 13.00
C LYS A 400 10.47 0.17 13.56
N GLU A 401 9.19 0.24 13.20
CA GLU A 401 8.16 -0.65 13.72
C GLU A 401 8.12 -1.94 12.90
N ILE A 402 7.89 -3.04 13.61
CA ILE A 402 7.85 -4.39 13.03
C ILE A 402 6.54 -5.04 13.47
N PHE A 403 5.73 -5.39 12.49
CA PHE A 403 4.45 -6.06 12.69
C PHE A 403 4.51 -7.45 12.09
N HIS A 404 3.65 -8.36 12.57
CA HIS A 404 3.45 -9.63 11.88
C HIS A 404 1.99 -10.05 11.89
N ALA A 405 1.61 -10.87 10.92
CA ALA A 405 0.32 -11.53 10.85
C ALA A 405 0.51 -13.00 10.43
N VAL A 406 -0.33 -13.89 10.94
CA VAL A 406 -0.31 -15.31 10.58
C VAL A 406 -1.36 -15.58 9.51
N ARG A 407 -0.98 -16.29 8.45
CA ARG A 407 -1.88 -16.72 7.37
C ARG A 407 -1.78 -18.22 7.15
N LYS A 408 -2.86 -18.80 6.62
CA LYS A 408 -2.82 -20.16 6.07
C LYS A 408 -1.89 -20.18 4.86
N SER A 409 -1.11 -21.25 4.75
CA SER A 409 -0.10 -21.50 3.73
C SER A 409 -0.33 -22.87 3.08
N LEU A 410 0.62 -23.30 2.24
CA LEU A 410 0.63 -24.62 1.61
C LEU A 410 0.78 -25.73 2.68
N PRO A 411 0.09 -26.87 2.54
CA PRO A 411 0.20 -27.99 3.48
C PRO A 411 1.52 -28.74 3.32
N ASN A 412 1.94 -29.46 4.35
CA ASN A 412 3.20 -30.21 4.31
C ASN A 412 3.27 -31.21 3.15
N SER A 413 4.50 -31.55 2.76
CA SER A 413 4.88 -32.46 1.71
C SER A 413 4.17 -33.81 1.78
N THR A 414 3.99 -34.36 2.98
CA THR A 414 3.29 -35.64 3.20
C THR A 414 1.83 -35.59 2.77
N TYR A 415 1.14 -34.47 3.03
CA TYR A 415 -0.23 -34.24 2.58
C TYR A 415 -0.30 -34.05 1.07
N LEU A 416 0.62 -33.26 0.51
CA LEU A 416 0.70 -33.05 -0.93
C LEU A 416 0.92 -34.36 -1.68
N LEU A 417 1.83 -35.21 -1.21
CA LEU A 417 2.09 -36.54 -1.76
C LEU A 417 0.85 -37.44 -1.67
N ALA A 418 0.18 -37.51 -0.52
CA ALA A 418 -1.03 -38.31 -0.34
C ALA A 418 -2.19 -37.85 -1.25
N SER A 419 -2.34 -36.54 -1.44
CA SER A 419 -3.33 -35.97 -2.36
C SER A 419 -2.98 -36.26 -3.82
N SER A 420 -1.70 -36.26 -4.18
CA SER A 420 -1.22 -36.56 -5.53
C SER A 420 -1.32 -38.03 -5.91
N GLN A 421 -1.23 -38.97 -4.96
CA GLN A 421 -1.29 -40.43 -5.19
C GLN A 421 -2.67 -40.94 -5.66
N LYS A 422 -3.74 -40.13 -5.55
CA LYS A 422 -5.07 -40.45 -6.09
C LYS A 422 -5.15 -40.25 -7.62
N SER A 423 -4.11 -39.68 -8.22
CA SER A 423 -3.85 -39.53 -9.64
C SER A 423 -2.38 -39.90 -9.91
N SER A 424 -1.89 -39.96 -11.15
CA SER A 424 -0.43 -40.04 -11.37
C SER A 424 0.25 -38.84 -10.71
N ILE A 425 1.23 -39.06 -9.82
CA ILE A 425 2.00 -38.00 -9.14
C ILE A 425 2.57 -37.07 -10.21
N SER A 426 1.99 -35.88 -10.30
CA SER A 426 2.28 -34.84 -11.28
C SER A 426 2.53 -33.52 -10.55
N PRO A 427 3.25 -32.56 -11.16
CA PRO A 427 3.50 -31.26 -10.57
C PRO A 427 2.22 -30.52 -10.19
N VAL A 428 2.21 -29.91 -9.02
CA VAL A 428 1.14 -28.98 -8.63
C VAL A 428 1.53 -27.59 -9.10
N THR A 429 0.90 -27.13 -10.18
CA THR A 429 1.06 -25.75 -10.66
C THR A 429 0.02 -24.84 -10.01
N PHE A 430 0.43 -23.64 -9.61
CA PHE A 430 -0.46 -22.67 -8.99
C PHE A 430 0.05 -21.25 -9.20
N ASN A 431 -0.84 -20.27 -9.04
CA ASN A 431 -0.47 -18.87 -9.04
C ASN A 431 -0.55 -18.33 -7.60
N SER A 432 0.55 -17.79 -7.08
CA SER A 432 0.64 -17.37 -5.67
C SER A 432 -0.25 -16.19 -5.30
N LEU A 433 -0.77 -15.45 -6.29
CA LEU A 433 -1.76 -14.36 -6.08
C LEU A 433 -3.20 -14.86 -6.09
N LYS A 434 -3.44 -16.10 -6.53
CA LYS A 434 -4.76 -16.76 -6.55
C LYS A 434 -4.92 -17.64 -5.31
N SER A 435 -6.04 -18.37 -5.23
CA SER A 435 -6.26 -19.35 -4.16
C SER A 435 -5.14 -20.39 -4.15
N LEU A 436 -4.37 -20.41 -3.06
CA LEU A 436 -3.43 -21.49 -2.79
C LEU A 436 -4.21 -22.82 -2.64
N PRO A 437 -3.60 -23.96 -3.00
CA PRO A 437 -4.11 -25.27 -2.58
C PRO A 437 -3.89 -25.40 -1.07
N VAL A 438 -4.83 -24.89 -0.28
CA VAL A 438 -4.81 -24.92 1.20
C VAL A 438 -5.57 -26.16 1.67
N ALA A 439 -5.13 -26.78 2.77
CA ALA A 439 -5.89 -27.85 3.42
C ALA A 439 -7.31 -27.38 3.83
N ASN A 440 -8.33 -28.21 3.57
CA ASN A 440 -9.71 -27.96 3.99
C ASN A 440 -9.84 -27.93 5.52
N GLN A 441 -10.81 -27.17 6.04
CA GLN A 441 -10.96 -26.89 7.48
C GLN A 441 -11.28 -28.13 8.36
N ASP A 442 -11.70 -29.24 7.77
CA ASP A 442 -12.23 -30.39 8.52
C ASP A 442 -11.16 -31.37 9.03
N GLU A 443 -9.88 -31.22 8.67
CA GLU A 443 -8.85 -32.23 8.98
C GLU A 443 -7.74 -31.76 9.93
N SER A 444 -7.72 -30.47 10.32
CA SER A 444 -6.84 -29.99 11.40
C SER A 444 -7.25 -30.48 12.80
N SER A 445 -8.37 -31.20 12.91
CA SER A 445 -8.94 -31.72 14.16
C SER A 445 -8.71 -33.22 14.40
N VAL A 446 -8.04 -33.96 13.49
CA VAL A 446 -7.89 -35.43 13.60
C VAL A 446 -6.52 -35.87 14.16
N ASN A 447 -5.73 -34.96 14.75
CA ASN A 447 -4.53 -35.36 15.48
C ASN A 447 -4.25 -34.48 16.72
N ASP A 448 -5.29 -34.17 17.48
CA ASP A 448 -5.19 -33.52 18.81
C ASP A 448 -4.73 -34.52 19.91
N GLY A 449 -3.77 -35.39 19.57
CA GLY A 449 -3.27 -36.49 20.40
C GLY A 449 -1.77 -36.43 20.73
N PHE A 450 -1.07 -35.37 20.32
CA PHE A 450 0.30 -35.10 20.75
C PHE A 450 0.46 -33.61 21.04
N GLY A 451 0.47 -33.26 22.33
CA GLY A 451 0.84 -31.92 22.80
C GLY A 451 2.28 -31.57 22.42
N LYS A 452 2.48 -31.07 21.21
CA LYS A 452 3.76 -30.51 20.74
C LYS A 452 3.61 -29.02 20.56
N ASN A 453 4.38 -28.27 21.35
CA ASN A 453 4.62 -26.83 21.26
C ASN A 453 4.39 -26.29 19.86
N LYS A 454 3.32 -25.53 19.66
CA LYS A 454 3.15 -24.72 18.44
C LYS A 454 4.31 -23.72 18.45
N GLN A 455 5.36 -24.00 17.69
CA GLN A 455 6.55 -23.17 17.66
C GLN A 455 6.13 -21.75 17.28
N SER A 456 6.37 -20.82 18.21
CA SER A 456 6.04 -19.42 18.06
C SER A 456 7.19 -18.70 17.36
N LEU A 457 6.85 -17.67 16.60
CA LEU A 457 7.82 -16.79 15.97
C LEU A 457 8.74 -16.16 17.03
N ASP A 458 10.05 -16.35 16.89
CA ASP A 458 11.06 -15.73 17.76
C ASP A 458 11.18 -14.24 17.39
N MET A 459 10.47 -13.39 18.14
CA MET A 459 10.39 -11.96 17.83
C MET A 459 11.73 -11.24 17.94
N ASP A 460 12.63 -11.66 18.82
CA ASP A 460 13.96 -11.04 18.94
C ASP A 460 14.80 -11.34 17.70
N LEU A 461 14.75 -12.58 17.22
CA LEU A 461 15.39 -12.98 15.96
C LEU A 461 14.80 -12.24 14.76
N ILE A 462 13.47 -12.14 14.67
CA ILE A 462 12.78 -11.41 13.59
C ILE A 462 13.10 -9.92 13.64
N ASN A 463 13.17 -9.33 14.83
CA ASN A 463 13.58 -7.95 15.00
C ASN A 463 15.01 -7.73 14.52
N ALA A 464 15.95 -8.58 14.91
CA ALA A 464 17.33 -8.51 14.43
C ALA A 464 17.41 -8.64 12.89
N ALA A 465 16.66 -9.58 12.31
CA ALA A 465 16.59 -9.78 10.86
C ALA A 465 16.04 -8.57 10.11
N ALA A 466 14.95 -7.99 10.60
CA ALA A 466 14.35 -6.80 10.03
C ALA A 466 15.33 -5.61 10.06
N HIS A 467 16.03 -5.41 11.18
CA HIS A 467 17.04 -4.34 11.30
C HIS A 467 18.22 -4.57 10.34
N TRP A 468 18.72 -5.80 10.26
CA TRP A 468 19.80 -6.17 9.35
C TRP A 468 19.41 -5.98 7.88
N MET A 469 18.24 -6.48 7.48
CA MET A 469 17.72 -6.32 6.11
C MET A 469 17.48 -4.85 5.77
N ARG A 470 16.95 -4.06 6.70
CA ARG A 470 16.75 -2.62 6.51
C ARG A 470 18.06 -1.91 6.16
N GLN A 471 19.14 -2.21 6.90
CA GLN A 471 20.47 -1.66 6.62
C GLN A 471 21.04 -2.18 5.29
N ARG A 472 20.90 -3.48 5.03
CA ARG A 472 21.45 -4.14 3.84
C ARG A 472 20.78 -3.69 2.54
N LEU A 473 19.47 -3.46 2.58
CA LEU A 473 18.64 -3.08 1.43
C LEU A 473 18.52 -1.56 1.29
N GLY A 474 18.64 -0.80 2.39
CA GLY A 474 18.37 0.62 2.40
C GLY A 474 16.91 0.96 2.09
N LEU A 475 15.98 0.08 2.51
CA LEU A 475 14.54 0.27 2.35
C LEU A 475 13.92 0.70 3.68
N THR A 476 12.94 1.60 3.62
CA THR A 476 12.16 2.09 4.75
C THR A 476 10.94 1.21 4.99
N ILE A 477 10.30 0.73 3.92
CA ILE A 477 9.06 -0.05 4.01
C ILE A 477 9.15 -1.30 3.14
N PHE A 478 9.17 -2.46 3.77
CA PHE A 478 9.19 -3.76 3.11
C PHE A 478 8.54 -4.82 3.99
N GLY A 479 8.28 -5.99 3.45
CA GLY A 479 7.81 -7.14 4.20
C GLY A 479 8.49 -8.41 3.75
N PHE A 480 8.53 -9.41 4.63
CA PHE A 480 9.09 -10.71 4.32
C PHE A 480 8.25 -11.81 4.94
N ASP A 481 8.22 -12.96 4.28
CA ASP A 481 7.42 -14.09 4.70
C ASP A 481 8.31 -15.13 5.38
N VAL A 482 7.94 -15.53 6.59
CA VAL A 482 8.66 -16.51 7.41
C VAL A 482 7.81 -17.76 7.58
N VAL A 483 8.42 -18.92 7.38
CA VAL A 483 7.88 -20.22 7.79
C VAL A 483 8.76 -20.81 8.87
N ILE A 484 8.16 -21.57 9.78
CA ILE A 484 8.90 -22.28 10.84
C ILE A 484 8.96 -23.74 10.43
N GLN A 485 10.17 -24.25 10.18
CA GLN A 485 10.39 -25.61 9.73
C GLN A 485 10.00 -26.61 10.83
N GLU A 486 9.16 -27.58 10.49
CA GLU A 486 8.82 -28.67 11.39
C GLU A 486 10.06 -29.47 11.80
N ASN A 487 10.04 -29.99 13.03
CA ASN A 487 11.12 -30.74 13.69
C ASN A 487 12.33 -29.90 14.10
N SER A 488 12.89 -29.04 13.24
CA SER A 488 14.06 -28.21 13.58
C SER A 488 13.69 -26.94 14.35
N GLY A 489 12.55 -26.32 14.03
CA GLY A 489 12.21 -24.97 14.51
C GLY A 489 12.99 -23.85 13.82
N ASP A 490 13.71 -24.16 12.73
CA ASP A 490 14.40 -23.15 11.93
C ASP A 490 13.39 -22.15 11.37
N HIS A 491 13.67 -20.87 11.53
CA HIS A 491 12.95 -19.79 10.89
C HIS A 491 13.50 -19.61 9.48
N VAL A 492 12.67 -19.80 8.47
CA VAL A 492 13.08 -19.73 7.06
C VAL A 492 12.37 -18.57 6.39
N ILE A 493 13.13 -17.59 5.90
CA ILE A 493 12.57 -16.46 5.14
C ILE A 493 12.41 -16.91 3.69
N VAL A 494 11.16 -16.99 3.20
CA VAL A 494 10.84 -17.60 1.90
C VAL A 494 10.45 -16.60 0.81
N ASP A 495 10.21 -15.34 1.19
CA ASP A 495 9.85 -14.26 0.27
C ASP A 495 10.17 -12.87 0.85
N LEU A 496 10.41 -11.89 -0.01
CA LEU A 496 10.72 -10.50 0.35
C LEU A 496 10.03 -9.54 -0.63
N ASN A 497 9.29 -8.56 -0.11
CA ASN A 497 8.37 -7.70 -0.86
C ASN A 497 8.57 -6.22 -0.51
N TYR A 498 8.67 -5.36 -1.52
CA TYR A 498 8.72 -3.91 -1.33
C TYR A 498 7.32 -3.32 -1.11
N LEU A 499 7.15 -2.38 -0.17
CA LEU A 499 5.92 -1.63 0.08
C LEU A 499 4.62 -2.48 -0.02
N PRO A 500 4.47 -3.52 0.83
CA PRO A 500 3.22 -4.28 0.95
C PRO A 500 2.12 -3.39 1.53
N THR A 501 0.85 -3.80 1.40
CA THR A 501 -0.27 -3.02 1.95
C THR A 501 -0.52 -3.24 3.42
N PHE A 502 0.12 -4.23 4.08
CA PHE A 502 0.02 -4.54 5.52
C PHE A 502 -1.42 -4.47 6.07
N LYS A 503 -2.39 -4.92 5.28
CA LYS A 503 -3.84 -4.89 5.57
C LYS A 503 -4.25 -5.82 6.71
N GLU A 504 -3.40 -6.79 7.04
CA GLU A 504 -3.60 -7.71 8.14
C GLU A 504 -3.21 -7.13 9.51
N VAL A 505 -2.63 -5.92 9.54
CA VAL A 505 -2.25 -5.22 10.78
C VAL A 505 -3.27 -4.13 11.08
N THR A 506 -3.59 -3.94 12.37
CA THR A 506 -4.54 -2.91 12.81
C THR A 506 -4.08 -1.50 12.41
N ASP A 507 -5.05 -0.71 11.93
CA ASP A 507 -4.76 0.62 11.34
C ASP A 507 -4.15 1.60 12.34
N LEU A 508 -4.57 1.55 13.61
CA LEU A 508 -4.13 2.48 14.65
C LEU A 508 -2.60 2.57 14.75
N HIS A 509 -1.92 1.42 14.71
CA HIS A 509 -0.46 1.38 14.81
C HIS A 509 0.21 1.42 13.44
N ALA A 510 -0.30 0.68 12.46
CA ALA A 510 0.34 0.56 11.16
C ALA A 510 0.36 1.88 10.39
N ILE A 511 -0.74 2.66 10.44
CA ILE A 511 -0.83 3.94 9.72
C ILE A 511 0.04 5.01 10.39
N SER A 512 0.07 5.05 11.72
CA SER A 512 0.96 5.96 12.45
C SER A 512 2.44 5.64 12.17
N ALA A 513 2.82 4.36 12.18
CA ALA A 513 4.17 3.93 11.84
C ALA A 513 4.53 4.28 10.39
N PHE A 514 3.59 4.11 9.46
CA PHE A 514 3.76 4.44 8.05
C PHE A 514 4.05 5.93 7.83
N TRP A 515 3.29 6.81 8.49
CA TRP A 515 3.55 8.26 8.44
C TRP A 515 4.90 8.63 9.03
N GLU A 516 5.25 8.04 10.19
CA GLU A 516 6.52 8.33 10.84
C GLU A 516 7.72 7.81 10.05
N ALA A 517 7.57 6.67 9.36
CA ALA A 517 8.59 6.12 8.49
C ALA A 517 8.92 7.07 7.32
N ILE A 518 7.88 7.61 6.66
CA ILE A 518 8.05 8.58 5.56
C ILE A 518 8.71 9.87 6.06
N ARG A 519 8.23 10.40 7.19
CA ARG A 519 8.79 11.61 7.82
C ARG A 519 10.26 11.41 8.20
N SER A 520 10.58 10.30 8.85
CA SER A 520 11.96 9.95 9.22
C SER A 520 12.87 9.86 7.99
N ALA A 521 12.40 9.24 6.91
CA ALA A 521 13.17 9.16 5.66
C ALA A 521 13.45 10.54 5.06
N TYR A 522 12.46 11.44 5.09
CA TYR A 522 12.62 12.83 4.67
C TYR A 522 13.67 13.58 5.50
N GLU A 523 13.61 13.49 6.83
CA GLU A 523 14.56 14.18 7.70
C GLU A 523 15.99 13.68 7.50
N VAL A 524 16.18 12.37 7.30
CA VAL A 524 17.49 11.78 6.97
C VAL A 524 18.02 12.33 5.64
N LYS A 525 17.19 12.36 4.60
CA LYS A 525 17.57 12.89 3.28
C LYS A 525 17.87 14.38 3.33
N LYS A 526 17.05 15.16 4.04
CA LYS A 526 17.24 16.60 4.24
C LYS A 526 18.56 16.89 4.96
N ALA A 527 18.87 16.17 6.03
CA ALA A 527 20.14 16.29 6.74
C ALA A 527 21.35 15.96 5.83
N ALA A 528 21.26 14.91 5.02
CA ALA A 528 22.30 14.55 4.07
C ALA A 528 22.53 15.64 3.00
N ASN A 529 21.46 16.28 2.51
CA ASN A 529 21.57 17.36 1.53
C ASN A 529 22.22 18.62 2.14
N VAL A 530 21.98 18.94 3.41
CA VAL A 530 22.63 20.08 4.09
C VAL A 530 24.15 19.90 4.16
N VAL A 531 24.62 18.69 4.47
CA VAL A 531 26.06 18.37 4.57
C VAL A 531 26.78 18.49 3.22
N ILE A 532 26.10 18.23 2.10
CA ILE A 532 26.69 18.36 0.75
C ILE A 532 26.91 19.84 0.36
N HIS A 533 26.13 20.75 0.94
CA HIS A 533 26.17 22.19 0.64
C HIS A 533 26.98 23.03 1.63
N SER A 534 27.38 22.46 2.76
CA SER A 534 28.34 23.03 3.73
C SER A 534 29.76 22.59 3.40
#